data_AF-A0A2V2ZJ15-F1
#
_entry.id   AF-A0A2V2ZJ15-F1
#
_cell.length_a   1.000
_cell.length_b   1.000
_cell.length_c   1.000
_cell.angle_alpha   90.00
_cell.angle_beta   90.00
_cell.angle_gamma   90.00
#
_symmetry.space_group_name_H-M   'P 1'
#
loop_
_entity.id
_entity.type
_entity.pdbx_description
1 polymer ?
#
loop_
_entity_poly.entity_id
_entity_poly.type
_entity_poly.pdbx_seq_one_letter_code
_entity_poly.pdbx_strand_id
1 'polypeptide(L)'
;MNLEKERANRVKCLSDDILEKLMEDNIAYNPEDLKNVIEMLARSVADLVNIYTGKEEDHATALKGTISKMRISYNILHYKEKAKTLRKRNKYHPVIRKRN
;
A
#
# COMPACT_ATOMS: atom_id res chain seq x y z
N MET A 1 -15.46 -1.60 -23.10
CA MET A 1 -14.26 -1.27 -22.29
C MET A 1 -13.70 -2.58 -21.75
N ASN A 2 -12.39 -2.82 -21.82
CA ASN A 2 -11.81 -4.11 -21.40
C ASN A 2 -11.47 -4.03 -19.90
N LEU A 3 -12.31 -4.65 -19.07
CA LEU A 3 -12.22 -4.63 -17.60
C LEU A 3 -10.89 -5.18 -17.07
N GLU A 4 -10.29 -6.14 -17.77
CA GLU A 4 -8.98 -6.69 -17.43
C GLU A 4 -7.88 -5.63 -17.62
N LYS A 5 -7.92 -4.92 -18.74
CA LYS A 5 -7.02 -3.80 -19.03
C LYS A 5 -7.15 -2.68 -18.00
N GLU A 6 -8.37 -2.36 -17.56
CA GLU A 6 -8.59 -1.39 -16.48
C GLU A 6 -7.97 -1.82 -15.16
N ARG A 7 -8.10 -3.10 -14.79
CA ARG A 7 -7.51 -3.64 -13.56
C ARG A 7 -5.99 -3.66 -13.63
N ALA A 8 -5.42 -4.07 -14.76
CA ALA A 8 -3.98 -4.02 -14.99
C ALA A 8 -3.45 -2.58 -14.90
N ASN A 9 -4.15 -1.61 -15.51
CA ASN A 9 -3.84 -0.19 -15.37
C ASN A 9 -3.93 0.26 -13.91
N ARG A 10 -4.90 -0.25 -13.14
CA ARG A 10 -5.01 0.10 -11.71
C ARG A 10 -3.83 -0.42 -10.90
N VAL A 11 -3.31 -1.62 -11.21
CA VAL A 11 -2.09 -2.15 -10.61
C VAL A 11 -0.91 -1.23 -10.90
N LYS A 12 -0.75 -0.78 -12.15
CA LYS A 12 0.28 0.19 -12.55
C LYS A 12 0.17 1.51 -11.79
N CYS A 13 -1.02 2.11 -11.73
CA CYS A 13 -1.20 3.36 -10.99
C CYS A 13 -0.80 3.21 -9.51
N LEU A 14 -1.15 2.08 -8.87
CA LEU A 14 -0.77 1.84 -7.48
C LEU A 14 0.74 1.63 -7.31
N SER A 15 1.44 1.01 -8.27
CA SER A 15 2.90 0.92 -8.20
C SER A 15 3.56 2.27 -8.33
N ASP A 16 3.04 3.14 -9.19
CA ASP A 16 3.53 4.52 -9.36
C ASP A 16 3.29 5.32 -8.06
N ASP A 17 2.09 5.23 -7.47
CA ASP A 17 1.75 5.87 -6.18
C ASP A 17 2.68 5.42 -5.03
N ILE A 18 3.05 4.12 -4.99
CA ILE A 18 3.97 3.56 -4.00
C ILE A 18 5.39 4.10 -4.19
N LEU A 19 5.85 4.17 -5.44
CA LEU A 19 7.19 4.66 -5.76
C LEU A 19 7.31 6.14 -5.42
N GLU A 20 6.32 6.95 -5.82
CA GLU A 20 6.27 8.38 -5.48
C GLU A 20 6.37 8.57 -3.96
N LYS A 21 5.58 7.79 -3.19
CA LYS A 21 5.61 7.88 -1.73
C LYS A 21 6.98 7.49 -1.14
N LEU A 22 7.64 6.46 -1.67
CA LEU A 22 8.97 6.01 -1.21
C LEU A 22 10.07 7.04 -1.49
N MET A 23 9.92 7.84 -2.55
CA MET A 23 10.89 8.86 -2.96
C MET A 23 10.70 10.20 -2.24
N GLU A 24 9.66 10.35 -1.41
CA GLU A 24 9.45 11.55 -0.60
C GLU A 24 10.59 11.71 0.42
N ASP A 25 11.28 12.85 0.35
CA ASP A 25 12.37 13.19 1.26
C ASP A 25 11.91 13.28 2.73
N ASN A 26 12.83 13.00 3.65
CA ASN A 26 12.63 13.09 5.11
C ASN A 26 11.64 12.08 5.73
N ILE A 27 11.28 11.00 5.02
CA ILE A 27 10.50 9.91 5.59
C ILE A 27 11.40 8.79 6.10
N ALA A 28 11.28 8.49 7.41
CA ALA A 28 11.89 7.33 8.02
C ALA A 28 10.87 6.20 8.18
N TYR A 29 10.99 5.18 7.34
CA TYR A 29 10.16 3.98 7.44
C TYR A 29 10.68 2.99 8.48
N ASN A 30 9.76 2.28 9.11
CA ASN A 30 10.09 1.17 9.98
C ASN A 30 10.55 -0.03 9.12
N PRO A 31 11.70 -0.67 9.41
CA PRO A 31 12.20 -1.80 8.62
C PRO A 31 11.20 -2.95 8.45
N GLU A 32 10.41 -3.26 9.48
CA GLU A 32 9.39 -4.32 9.40
C GLU A 32 8.25 -3.95 8.44
N ASP A 33 7.89 -2.67 8.38
CA ASP A 33 6.87 -2.17 7.45
C ASP A 33 7.39 -2.24 6.01
N LEU A 34 8.66 -1.87 5.78
CA LEU A 34 9.29 -2.03 4.47
C LEU A 34 9.38 -3.49 4.04
N LYS A 35 9.73 -4.41 4.95
CA LYS A 35 9.78 -5.84 4.66
C LYS A 35 8.41 -6.35 4.19
N ASN A 36 7.34 -5.96 4.88
CA ASN A 36 5.97 -6.32 4.50
C ASN A 36 5.57 -5.73 3.13
N VAL A 37 5.93 -4.48 2.87
CA VAL A 37 5.71 -3.84 1.56
C VAL A 37 6.43 -4.60 0.45
N ILE A 38 7.72 -4.92 0.65
CA ILE A 38 8.52 -5.67 -0.32
C ILE A 38 7.92 -7.06 -0.59
N GLU A 39 7.49 -7.77 0.46
CA GLU A 39 6.84 -9.07 0.28
C GLU A 39 5.58 -8.97 -0.58
N MET A 40 4.71 -7.99 -0.30
CA MET A 40 3.48 -7.79 -1.07
C MET A 40 3.76 -7.44 -2.52
N LEU A 41 4.73 -6.55 -2.78
CA LEU A 41 5.16 -6.19 -4.13
C LEU A 41 5.73 -7.39 -4.89
N ALA A 42 6.60 -8.18 -4.27
CA ALA A 42 7.17 -9.38 -4.89
C ALA A 42 6.09 -10.42 -5.25
N ARG A 43 5.12 -10.64 -4.36
CA ARG A 43 3.97 -11.50 -4.64
C ARG A 43 3.11 -10.96 -5.78
N SER A 44 2.88 -9.64 -5.84
CA SER A 44 2.14 -9.02 -6.95
C SER A 44 2.85 -9.19 -8.29
N VAL A 45 4.18 -9.11 -8.34
CA VAL A 45 4.93 -9.41 -9.56
C VAL A 45 4.73 -10.87 -9.98
N ALA A 46 4.81 -11.82 -9.02
CA ALA A 46 4.56 -13.23 -9.31
C ALA A 46 3.13 -13.49 -9.82
N ASP A 47 2.12 -12.84 -9.22
CA ASP A 47 0.72 -12.94 -9.68
C ASP A 47 0.60 -12.46 -11.15
N LEU A 48 1.19 -11.31 -11.47
CA LEU A 48 1.17 -10.74 -12.83
C LEU A 48 1.87 -11.64 -13.84
N VAL A 49 3.00 -12.25 -13.47
CA VAL A 49 3.70 -13.21 -14.34
C VAL A 49 2.86 -14.47 -14.54
N ASN A 50 2.15 -14.96 -13.53
CA ASN A 50 1.26 -16.12 -13.67
C ASN A 50 0.09 -15.83 -14.62
N ILE A 51 -0.51 -14.64 -14.53
CA ILE A 51 -1.53 -14.16 -15.48
C ILE A 51 -0.94 -14.09 -16.89
N TYR A 52 0.22 -13.44 -17.06
CA TYR A 52 0.84 -13.25 -18.37
C TYR A 52 1.28 -14.57 -19.03
N THR A 53 1.71 -15.55 -18.23
CA THR A 53 2.14 -16.87 -18.73
C THR A 53 1.01 -17.87 -18.88
N GLY A 54 -0.24 -17.48 -18.62
CA GLY A 54 -1.42 -18.34 -18.72
C GLY A 54 -1.47 -19.46 -17.68
N LYS A 55 -0.72 -19.33 -16.57
CA LYS A 55 -0.77 -20.26 -15.43
C LYS A 55 -1.96 -20.01 -14.52
N GLU A 56 -2.55 -18.83 -14.63
CA GLU A 56 -3.76 -18.43 -13.91
C GLU A 56 -4.91 -18.39 -14.91
N GLU A 57 -5.98 -19.14 -14.66
CA GLU A 57 -7.15 -19.18 -15.54
C GLU A 57 -8.15 -18.07 -15.20
N ASP A 58 -8.23 -17.67 -13.91
CA ASP A 58 -9.10 -16.59 -13.45
C ASP A 58 -8.31 -15.28 -13.29
N HIS A 59 -8.00 -14.65 -14.43
CA HIS A 59 -7.35 -13.35 -14.49
C HIS A 59 -8.12 -12.30 -13.67
N ALA A 60 -9.44 -12.38 -13.66
CA ALA A 60 -10.29 -11.41 -13.00
C ALA A 60 -10.09 -11.42 -11.48
N THR A 61 -10.05 -12.60 -10.86
CA THR A 61 -9.82 -12.77 -9.43
C THR A 61 -8.36 -12.50 -9.07
N ALA A 62 -7.41 -12.99 -9.87
CA ALA A 62 -5.99 -12.76 -9.63
C ALA A 62 -5.62 -11.26 -9.67
N LEU A 63 -6.15 -10.51 -10.63
CA LEU A 63 -5.96 -9.05 -10.67
C LEU A 63 -6.59 -8.34 -9.47
N LYS A 64 -7.77 -8.77 -8.98
CA LYS A 64 -8.36 -8.21 -7.75
C LYS A 64 -7.48 -8.47 -6.52
N GLY A 65 -6.91 -9.67 -6.41
CA GLY A 65 -5.96 -10.05 -5.37
C GLY A 65 -4.70 -9.20 -5.44
N THR A 66 -4.16 -9.02 -6.65
CA THR A 66 -2.98 -8.17 -6.93
C THR A 66 -3.23 -6.72 -6.52
N ILE A 67 -4.38 -6.14 -6.92
CA ILE A 67 -4.77 -4.78 -6.52
C ILE A 67 -4.88 -4.66 -5.00
N SER A 68 -5.38 -5.68 -4.31
CA SER A 68 -5.48 -5.67 -2.85
C SER A 68 -4.12 -5.63 -2.17
N LYS A 69 -3.15 -6.45 -2.63
CA LYS A 69 -1.76 -6.46 -2.15
C LYS A 69 -1.08 -5.10 -2.36
N MET A 70 -1.25 -4.51 -3.54
CA MET A 70 -0.74 -3.17 -3.86
C MET A 70 -1.35 -2.11 -2.93
N ARG A 71 -2.67 -2.14 -2.71
CA ARG A 71 -3.35 -1.22 -1.78
C ARG A 71 -2.87 -1.35 -0.35
N ILE A 72 -2.65 -2.57 0.13
CA ILE A 72 -2.09 -2.82 1.47
C ILE A 72 -0.70 -2.18 1.58
N SER A 73 0.14 -2.39 0.57
CA SER A 73 1.49 -1.82 0.50
C SER A 73 1.47 -0.29 0.56
N TYR A 74 0.65 0.34 -0.29
CA TYR A 74 0.44 1.78 -0.29
C TYR A 74 -0.04 2.28 1.08
N ASN A 75 -0.99 1.58 1.71
CA ASN A 75 -1.54 1.98 2.99
C ASN A 75 -0.52 1.90 4.13
N ILE A 76 0.37 0.89 4.12
CA ILE A 76 1.46 0.76 5.10
C ILE A 76 2.38 1.98 5.02
N LEU A 77 2.73 2.41 3.81
CA LEU A 77 3.58 3.58 3.57
C LEU A 77 2.87 4.90 3.92
N HIS A 78 1.60 5.03 3.59
CA HIS A 78 0.86 6.29 3.71
C HIS A 78 0.24 6.55 5.10
N TYR A 79 -0.32 5.53 5.76
CA TYR A 79 -1.14 5.75 6.96
C TYR A 79 -0.40 5.54 8.30
N LYS A 80 0.67 4.74 8.35
CA LYS A 80 1.47 4.63 9.58
C LYS A 80 2.25 5.90 9.90
N GLU A 81 2.51 6.75 8.92
CA GLU A 81 2.99 8.12 9.15
C GLU A 81 1.96 8.97 9.89
N LYS A 82 0.72 9.09 9.37
CA LYS A 82 -0.34 9.90 9.99
C LYS A 82 -0.67 9.46 11.41
N ALA A 83 -0.62 8.16 11.70
CA ALA A 83 -0.81 7.65 13.07
C ALA A 83 0.31 8.11 14.03
N LYS A 84 1.58 8.18 13.58
CA LYS A 84 2.69 8.73 14.37
C LYS A 84 2.54 10.24 14.59
N THR A 85 2.12 11.00 13.57
CA THR A 85 1.92 12.46 13.66
C THR A 85 0.76 12.82 14.60
N LEU A 86 -0.36 12.08 14.53
CA LEU A 86 -1.51 12.25 15.43
C LEU A 86 -1.17 11.89 16.88
N ARG A 87 -0.41 10.81 17.11
CA ARG A 87 0.06 10.44 18.46
C ARG A 87 1.00 11.48 19.07
N LYS A 88 1.88 12.10 18.28
CA LYS A 88 2.72 13.22 18.74
C LYS A 88 1.87 14.44 19.13
N ARG A 89 0.85 14.79 18.33
CA ARG A 89 -0.05 15.93 18.61
C ARG A 89 -0.85 15.74 19.90
N ASN A 90 -1.37 14.54 20.14
CA ASN A 90 -2.16 14.23 21.34
C ASN A 90 -1.33 14.11 22.63
N LYS A 91 -0.01 13.92 22.54
CA LYS A 91 0.88 13.86 23.72
C LYS A 91 1.09 15.23 24.38
N TYR A 92 0.84 16.33 23.67
CA TYR A 92 1.05 17.71 24.16
C TYR A 92 -0.24 18.50 24.42
N HIS A 93 -1.42 17.88 24.35
CA HIS A 93 -2.65 18.49 24.86
C HIS A 93 -2.95 17.91 26.25
N PRO A 94 -2.49 18.55 27.35
CA PRO A 94 -2.93 18.15 28.68
C PRO A 94 -4.45 18.32 28.73
N VAL A 95 -5.14 17.24 29.08
CA VAL A 95 -6.57 17.27 29.37
C VAL A 95 -6.76 18.14 30.60
N ILE A 96 -7.07 19.42 30.41
CA ILE A 96 -7.49 20.31 31.50
C ILE A 96 -8.86 19.81 31.95
N ARG A 97 -8.88 18.86 32.89
CA ARG A 97 -10.10 18.48 33.61
C ARG A 97 -10.52 19.67 34.44
N LYS A 98 -11.47 20.48 33.94
CA LYS A 98 -12.24 21.39 34.80
C LYS A 98 -13.03 20.53 35.79
N ARG A 99 -12.66 20.59 37.06
CA ARG A 99 -13.49 20.12 38.17
C ARG A 99 -14.60 21.15 38.36
N ASN A 100 -15.85 20.72 38.18
CA ASN A 100 -17.01 21.40 38.75
C ASN A 100 -17.33 20.75 40.09
#